data_AF-A0A920ISK1-F1
#
_entry.id   AF-A0A920ISK1-F1
#
_cell.length_a   1.000
_cell.length_b   1.000
_cell.length_c   1.000
_cell.angle_alpha   90.00
_cell.angle_beta   90.00
_cell.angle_gamma   90.00
#
_symmetry.space_group_name_H-M   'P 1'
#
loop_
_entity.id
_entity.type
_entity.pdbx_description
1 polymer ?
#
loop_
_entity_poly.entity_id
_entity_poly.type
_entity_poly.pdbx_seq_one_letter_code
_entity_poly.pdbx_strand_id
1 'polypeptide(L)' 'MFFFPLFDDNPTKGTPKVTYSLILINILVFIYQLTLNPDQEYRLFLDYGFIPPKNF' A
#
# COMPACT_ATOMS: atom_id res chain seq x y z
N MET A 1 -3.06 44.21 -2.49
CA MET A 1 -2.56 43.12 -3.35
C MET A 1 -2.96 41.81 -2.67
N PHE A 2 -4.02 41.18 -3.18
CA PHE A 2 -4.58 39.96 -2.60
C PHE A 2 -4.05 38.78 -3.41
N PHE A 3 -3.29 37.89 -2.77
CA PHE A 3 -2.83 36.64 -3.37
C PHE A 3 -3.85 35.54 -3.01
N PHE A 4 -4.49 34.96 -4.03
CA PHE A 4 -5.41 33.83 -3.87
C PHE A 4 -4.83 32.64 -4.62
N PRO A 5 -4.28 31.62 -3.93
CA PRO A 5 -3.70 30.45 -4.59
C PRO A 5 -4.84 29.59 -5.14
N LEU A 6 -5.16 29.76 -6.43
CA LEU A 6 -6.25 29.07 -7.12
C LEU A 6 -5.77 27.80 -7.84
N PHE A 7 -4.46 27.63 -8.03
CA PHE A 7 -3.87 26.50 -8.76
C PHE A 7 -2.68 25.92 -7.99
N ASP A 8 -2.66 24.59 -7.89
CA ASP A 8 -1.49 23.83 -7.49
C ASP A 8 -0.68 23.55 -8.77
N ASP A 9 0.42 24.29 -8.97
CA ASP A 9 1.43 23.94 -9.97
C ASP A 9 2.17 22.69 -9.49
N ASN A 10 1.49 21.54 -9.45
CA ASN A 10 2.11 20.26 -9.13
C ASN A 10 2.76 19.72 -10.41
N PRO A 11 4.05 19.97 -10.66
CA PRO A 11 4.68 19.70 -11.94
C PRO A 11 5.18 18.26 -11.91
N THR A 12 4.29 17.29 -11.72
CA THR A 12 4.66 15.89 -11.84
C THR A 12 4.56 15.49 -13.31
N LYS A 13 5.63 15.75 -14.08
CA LYS A 13 5.68 15.46 -15.53
C LYS A 13 6.06 14.02 -15.87
N GLY A 14 6.34 13.19 -14.86
CA GLY A 14 6.77 11.80 -15.05
C GLY A 14 5.66 10.79 -14.75
N THR A 15 5.67 9.67 -15.47
CA THR A 15 4.85 8.52 -15.11
C THR A 15 5.28 7.98 -13.74
N PRO A 16 4.39 7.83 -12.75
CA PRO A 16 4.74 7.42 -11.40
C PRO A 16 4.99 5.91 -11.32
N LYS A 17 6.11 5.45 -11.89
CA LYS A 17 6.45 4.03 -12.02
C LYS A 17 6.44 3.29 -10.67
N VAL A 18 6.97 3.92 -9.61
CA VAL A 18 6.98 3.35 -8.26
C VAL A 18 5.56 3.11 -7.76
N THR A 19 4.65 4.06 -7.94
CA THR A 19 3.24 3.93 -7.55
C THR A 19 2.58 2.78 -8.29
N TYR A 20 2.78 2.66 -9.61
CA TYR A 20 2.24 1.52 -10.37
C TYR A 20 2.82 0.18 -9.92
N SER A 21 4.12 0.12 -9.61
CA SER A 21 4.74 -1.09 -9.04
C SER A 21 4.14 -1.46 -7.70
N LEU A 22 3.90 -0.49 -6.80
CA LEU A 22 3.27 -0.74 -5.51
C LEU A 22 1.83 -1.25 -5.67
N ILE A 23 1.05 -0.66 -6.58
CA ILE A 23 -0.31 -1.14 -6.88
C ILE A 23 -0.26 -2.58 -7.38
N LEU A 24 0.64 -2.89 -8.32
CA LEU A 24 0.79 -4.25 -8.85
C LEU A 24 1.16 -5.25 -7.75
N ILE A 25 2.10 -4.91 -6.87
CA ILE A 25 2.51 -5.77 -5.75
C ILE A 25 1.32 -6.05 -4.82
N ASN A 26 0.53 -5.02 -4.47
CA ASN A 26 -0.66 -5.20 -3.63
C ASN A 26 -1.69 -6.13 -4.28
N ILE A 27 -1.91 -5.99 -5.60
CA ILE A 27 -2.81 -6.88 -6.35
C ILE A 27 -2.31 -8.34 -6.30
N LEU A 28 -1.01 -8.56 -6.50
CA LEU A 28 -0.42 -9.90 -6.45
C LEU A 28 -0.53 -10.53 -5.06
N VAL A 29 -0.28 -9.75 -3.99
CA VAL A 29 -0.45 -10.21 -2.60
C VAL A 29 -1.90 -10.58 -2.34
N PHE A 30 -2.86 -9.76 -2.80
CA PHE A 30 -4.29 -10.04 -2.63
C PHE A 30 -4.72 -11.33 -3.36
N ILE A 31 -4.26 -11.52 -4.59
CA ILE A 31 -4.51 -12.77 -5.35
C ILE A 31 -3.93 -13.97 -4.59
N TYR A 32 -2.72 -13.86 -4.05
CA TYR A 32 -2.13 -14.92 -3.22
C TYR A 32 -3.00 -15.23 -1.99
N GLN A 33 -3.48 -14.21 -1.27
CA GLN A 33 -4.37 -14.38 -0.12
C GLN A 33 -5.65 -15.14 -0.47
N LEU A 34 -6.25 -14.90 -1.64
CA LEU A 34 -7.44 -15.62 -2.11
C LEU A 34 -7.21 -17.13 -2.30
N THR A 35 -5.95 -17.58 -2.41
CA THR A 35 -5.61 -19.00 -2.54
C THR A 35 -5.38 -19.70 -1.19
N LEU A 36 -5.33 -18.95 -0.09
CA LEU A 36 -5.07 -19.48 1.24
C LEU A 36 -6.33 -20.07 1.86
N ASN A 37 -6.15 -21.13 2.64
CA ASN A 37 -7.19 -21.60 3.55
C ASN A 37 -7.25 -20.73 4.82
N PRO A 38 -8.32 -20.83 5.64
CA PRO A 38 -8.50 -19.96 6.80
C PRO A 38 -7.35 -19.99 7.81
N ASP A 39 -6.71 -21.14 8.03
CA ASP A 39 -5.59 -21.26 8.97
C ASP A 39 -4.32 -20.58 8.43
N GLN A 40 -4.06 -20.70 7.13
CA GLN A 40 -2.94 -20.06 6.47
C GLN A 40 -3.11 -18.54 6.39
N GLU A 41 -4.32 -18.07 6.11
CA GLU A 41 -4.66 -16.66 6.09
C GLU A 41 -4.50 -16.05 7.50
N TYR A 42 -5.00 -16.73 8.54
CA TYR A 42 -4.82 -16.31 9.92
C TYR A 42 -3.35 -16.21 10.31
N ARG A 43 -2.52 -17.21 9.94
CA ARG A 43 -1.07 -17.19 10.17
C ARG A 43 -0.39 -16.03 9.44
N LEU A 44 -0.75 -15.79 8.18
CA LEU A 44 -0.23 -14.67 7.40
C LEU A 44 -0.49 -13.32 8.10
N PHE A 45 -1.70 -13.14 8.65
CA PHE A 45 -2.03 -11.95 9.43
C PHE A 45 -1.23 -11.84 10.72
N LEU A 46 -1.03 -12.94 11.45
CA LEU A 46 -0.20 -12.94 12.66
C LEU A 46 1.25 -12.54 12.37
N ASP A 47 1.82 -13.05 11.27
CA ASP A 47 3.23 -12.83 10.93
C ASP A 47 3.49 -11.44 10.33
N TYR A 48 2.55 -10.89 9.54
CA TYR A 48 2.78 -9.67 8.76
C TYR A 48 1.73 -8.55 8.93
N GLY A 49 0.55 -8.87 9.48
CA GLY A 49 -0.58 -7.94 9.62
C GLY A 49 -0.60 -7.13 10.91
N PHE A 50 0.21 -7.52 11.91
CA PHE A 50 0.29 -6.84 13.20
C PHE A 50 1.73 -6.41 13.49
N ILE A 51 1.87 -5.24 14.12
CA ILE A 51 3.14 -4.85 14.71
C ILE A 51 3.30 -5.66 16.00
N PRO A 52 4.36 -6.47 16.17
CA PRO A 52 4.55 -7.22 17.39
C PRO A 52 4.62 -6.26 18.59
N PRO A 53 3.99 -6.60 19.72
CA PRO A 53 4.09 -5.79 20.93
C PRO A 53 5.56 -5.63 21.30
N LYS A 54 5.95 -4.39 21.63
CA LYS A 54 7.35 -3.98 21.82
C LYS A 54 8.08 -4.74 22.94
N ASN A 55 7.36 -5.49 23.77
CA ASN A 55 7.87 -6.18 24.94
C ASN A 55 7.36 -7.64 24.96
N PHE A 56 8.28 -8.59 24.82
CA PHE A 56 8.13 -9.95 25.34
C PHE A 56 8.67 -10.01 26.77
#